data_AF-A0A0M0TEW1-F1
#
_entry.id   AF-A0A0M0TEW1-F1
#
_cell.length_a   1.000
_cell.length_b   1.000
_cell.length_c   1.000
_cell.angle_alpha   90.00
_cell.angle_beta   90.00
_cell.angle_gamma   90.00
#
_symmetry.space_group_name_H-M   'P 1'
#
loop_
_entity.id
_entity.type
_entity.pdbx_description
1 polymer ?
#
loop_
_entity_poly.entity_id
_entity_poly.type
_entity_poly.pdbx_seq_one_letter_code
_entity_poly.pdbx_strand_id
1 'polypeptide(L)' 'MRNDKVVCAKRQCKHIHYENDRVGVPDPEFPNFAFIQTCPKCGADNFYIIEELSENNHEQ' A
#
# COMPACT_ATOMS: atom_id res chain seq x y z
N MET A 1 -12.10 -0.03 10.10
CA MET A 1 -11.06 0.63 9.25
C MET A 1 -10.17 -0.50 8.76
N ARG A 2 -10.24 -0.87 7.48
CA ARG A 2 -9.48 -2.00 6.95
C ARG A 2 -7.99 -1.69 7.02
N ASN A 3 -7.19 -2.66 7.46
CA ASN A 3 -5.74 -2.53 7.57
C ASN A 3 -5.06 -3.70 6.85
N ASP A 4 -5.42 -3.87 5.59
CA ASP A 4 -4.94 -4.99 4.78
C ASP A 4 -3.42 -4.95 4.65
N LYS A 5 -2.80 -6.13 4.70
CA LYS A 5 -1.37 -6.25 4.39
C LYS A 5 -1.20 -6.25 2.89
N VAL A 6 -0.41 -5.30 2.43
CA VAL A 6 -0.08 -5.15 1.02
C VAL A 6 1.43 -5.29 0.84
N VAL A 7 1.85 -6.00 -0.19
CA VAL A 7 3.25 -6.06 -0.61
C VAL A 7 3.42 -5.18 -1.84
N CYS A 8 4.54 -4.46 -1.93
CA CYS A 8 4.86 -3.75 -3.16
C CYS A 8 5.03 -4.74 -4.33
N ALA A 9 4.60 -4.34 -5.53
CA ALA A 9 4.63 -5.18 -6.72
C ALA A 9 6.04 -5.63 -7.12
N LYS A 10 7.05 -4.86 -6.71
CA LYS A 10 8.46 -5.24 -6.80
C LYS A 10 8.76 -6.29 -5.73
N ARG A 11 8.38 -7.54 -5.98
CA ARG A 11 8.53 -8.71 -5.06
C ARG A 11 9.94 -8.87 -4.47
N GLN A 12 10.97 -8.34 -5.14
CA GLN A 12 12.35 -8.33 -4.65
C GLN A 12 12.61 -7.36 -3.48
N CYS A 13 11.79 -6.32 -3.32
CA CYS A 13 11.90 -5.37 -2.20
C CYS A 13 11.58 -6.03 -0.85
N LYS A 14 10.74 -7.10 -0.87
CA LYS A 14 10.28 -7.88 0.29
C LYS A 14 9.70 -7.02 1.42
N HIS A 15 9.27 -5.80 1.11
CA HIS A 15 8.72 -4.88 2.09
C HIS A 15 7.22 -5.10 2.17
N ILE A 16 6.75 -5.45 3.36
CA ILE A 16 5.34 -5.59 3.68
C ILE A 16 4.88 -4.25 4.23
N HIS A 17 3.87 -3.67 3.60
CA HIS A 17 3.19 -2.46 4.04
C HIS A 17 1.81 -2.83 4.58
N TYR A 18 1.28 -1.99 5.45
CA TYR A 18 -0.13 -1.99 5.76
C TYR A 18 -0.81 -0.86 5.00
N GLU A 19 -2.07 -1.03 4.64
CA GLU A 19 -2.85 -0.04 3.91
C GLU A 19 -2.81 1.37 4.57
N ASN A 20 -2.80 1.44 5.92
CA ASN A 20 -2.73 2.70 6.67
C ASN A 20 -1.32 3.31 6.75
N ASP A 21 -0.25 2.53 6.51
CA ASP A 21 1.13 3.03 6.47
C ASP A 21 1.50 3.63 5.11
N ARG A 22 0.57 3.66 4.15
CA ARG A 22 0.81 4.19 2.81
C ARG A 22 0.88 5.72 2.84
N VAL A 23 2.07 6.25 2.57
CA VAL A 23 2.29 7.69 2.41
C VAL A 23 2.05 8.07 0.94
N GLY A 24 1.12 9.01 0.71
CA GLY A 24 0.94 9.64 -0.59
C GLY A 24 2.05 10.65 -0.83
N VAL A 25 2.74 10.54 -1.96
CA VAL A 25 3.73 11.51 -2.42
C VAL A 25 3.18 12.25 -3.65
N PRO A 26 3.54 13.52 -3.87
CA PRO A 26 3.10 14.24 -5.06
C PRO A 26 3.59 13.51 -6.32
N ASP A 27 2.70 13.42 -7.31
CA ASP A 27 3.02 12.80 -8.59
C ASP A 27 4.13 13.58 -9.31
N PRO A 28 5.19 12.94 -9.82
CA PRO A 28 6.30 13.64 -10.46
C PRO A 28 5.92 14.34 -11.77
N GLU A 29 4.88 13.87 -12.47
CA GLU A 29 4.38 14.50 -13.71
C GLU A 29 3.38 15.63 -13.39
N PHE A 30 2.57 15.46 -12.34
CA PHE A 30 1.55 16.43 -11.91
C PHE A 30 1.63 16.76 -10.40
N PRO A 31 2.73 17.34 -9.91
CA PRO A 31 3.03 17.45 -8.47
C PRO A 31 2.09 18.35 -7.69
N ASN A 32 1.37 19.24 -8.37
CA ASN A 32 0.43 20.18 -7.76
C ASN A 32 -1.01 19.67 -7.75
N PHE A 33 -1.32 18.59 -8.46
CA PHE A 33 -2.70 18.17 -8.72
C PHE A 33 -2.97 16.69 -8.41
N ALA A 34 -1.94 15.86 -8.34
CA ALA A 34 -2.06 14.42 -8.10
C ALA A 34 -1.09 13.94 -7.02
N PHE A 35 -1.55 12.94 -6.26
CA PHE A 35 -0.74 12.20 -5.31
C PHE A 35 -0.75 10.72 -5.71
N ILE A 36 0.42 10.12 -5.71
CA ILE A 36 0.60 8.68 -5.95
C ILE A 36 1.06 8.00 -4.66
N GLN A 37 0.69 6.74 -4.52
CA GLN A 37 1.23 5.90 -3.46
C GLN A 37 2.44 5.16 -4.01
N THR A 38 3.58 5.30 -3.35
CA THR A 38 4.81 4.60 -3.74
C THR A 38 5.43 3.91 -2.54
N CYS A 39 6.09 2.78 -2.79
CA CYS A 39 6.82 2.05 -1.76
C CYS A 39 8.06 2.88 -1.37
N PRO A 40 8.19 3.37 -0.13
CA PRO A 40 9.34 4.20 0.29
C PRO A 40 10.69 3.48 0.19
N LYS A 41 10.70 2.13 0.16
CA LYS A 41 11.95 1.35 0.06
C LYS A 41 12.41 1.11 -1.37
N CYS A 42 11.51 1.05 -2.36
CA CYS A 42 11.90 0.67 -3.72
C CYS A 42 11.27 1.50 -4.84
N GLY A 43 10.43 2.48 -4.52
CA GLY A 43 9.77 3.39 -5.45
C GLY A 43 8.66 2.75 -6.28
N ALA A 44 8.24 1.52 -5.98
CA ALA A 44 7.15 0.87 -6.71
C ALA A 44 5.82 1.58 -6.43
N ASP A 45 5.10 1.93 -7.47
CA ASP A 45 3.78 2.58 -7.51
C ASP A 45 2.61 1.59 -7.47
N ASN A 46 2.90 0.29 -7.58
CA ASN A 46 1.92 -0.78 -7.56
C ASN A 46 2.06 -1.66 -6.31
N PHE A 47 0.92 -2.14 -5.80
CA PHE A 47 0.83 -2.97 -4.60
C PHE A 47 -0.14 -4.13 -4.82
N TYR A 48 0.12 -5.25 -4.14
CA TYR A 48 -0.76 -6.42 -4.11
C TYR A 48 -1.18 -6.71 -2.67
N ILE A 49 -2.47 -6.95 -2.46
CA ILE A 49 -2.99 -7.42 -1.17
C ILE A 49 -2.53 -8.87 -0.97
N ILE A 50 -1.88 -9.14 0.16
CA ILE A 50 -1.39 -10.48 0.53
C ILE A 50 -2.16 -11.09 1.70
N GLU A 51 -2.70 -10.26 2.59
CA GLU A 51 -3.65 -10.68 3.61
C GLU A 51 -4.72 -9.59 3.73
N GLU A 52 -5.95 -9.94 3.36
CA GLU A 52 -7.12 -9.11 3.62
C GLU A 52 -7.50 -9.30 5.10
N LEU A 53 -7.41 -8.24 5.89
CA LEU A 53 -7.90 -8.22 7.26
C LEU A 53 -9.41 -7.98 7.18
N SER A 54 -10.13 -9.02 6.75
CA SER A 54 -11.58 -9.05 6.87
C SER A 54 -11.91 -8.96 8.35
N GLU A 55 -12.65 -7.93 8.74
CA GLU A 55 -13.34 -7.85 10.03
C GLU A 55 -14.40 -8.97 10.11
N ASN A 56 -13.98 -10.23 10.09
CA ASN A 56 -14.82 -11.35 10.50
C ASN A 56 -14.87 -11.31 12.02
N ASN A 57 -15.81 -10.48 12.48
CA ASN A 57 -16.50 -10.69 13.73
C ASN A 57 -16.83 -12.17 13.83
N HIS A 58 -16.23 -12.79 14.84
CA HIS A 58 -16.60 -14.08 15.35
C HIS A 58 -17.99 -13.89 15.99
N GLU A 59 -19.06 -14.11 15.22
CA GLU A 59 -20.41 -14.28 15.76
C GLU A 59 -20.85 -15.68 15.36
N GLN A 60 -21.00 -16.52 16.39
CA GLN A 60 -21.39 -17.93 16.33
C GLN A 60 -22.81 -18.14 15.83
#